data_AF-A0A821EAC2-F1
#
_entry.id   AF-A0A821EAC2-F1
#
_cell.length_a   1.000
_cell.length_b   1.000
_cell.length_c   1.000
_cell.angle_alpha   90.00
_cell.angle_beta   90.00
_cell.angle_gamma   90.00
#
_symmetry.space_group_name_H-M   'P 1'
#
loop_
_entity.id
_entity.type
_entity.pdbx_description
1 polymer ?
#
loop_
_entity_poly.entity_id
_entity_poly.type
_entity_poly.pdbx_seq_one_letter_code
_entity_poly.pdbx_strand_id
1 'polypeptide(L)'
;MNRSNVRLLDLPDEILLIILKKLNNIDVLYSLLDVNNGRLDILAQENTFTNILKFPHRYTYALIDRFCIDILPRIHHNVKCFITHPFCMKRILLATDYPNLTELEIFHFKQGITFDYLTIVSSLRSSFQEQITNLTLINDDKDEMIVSLKNYTTNVYSHILIFFKNLKELSITGPYPISMYPGLSLRYLPSTTFSSPTLTHLYINVKTFDDCLYLLDGRLRKLTTLCVNIYSIDEYSTIVHNMLTIGSPNKRSNG
;
A
#
# COMPACT_ATOMS: atom_id res chain seq x y z
N MET A 1 -28.07 -23.30 -37.34
CA MET A 1 -26.78 -22.81 -36.81
C MET A 1 -26.35 -23.71 -35.66
N ASN A 2 -25.39 -24.61 -35.88
CA ASN A 2 -24.82 -25.43 -34.82
C ASN A 2 -23.86 -24.58 -33.99
N ARG A 3 -24.25 -24.23 -32.77
CA ARG A 3 -23.31 -23.64 -31.80
C ARG A 3 -22.41 -24.76 -31.30
N SER A 4 -21.12 -24.73 -31.67
CA SER A 4 -20.11 -25.58 -31.06
C SER A 4 -19.89 -25.11 -29.62
N ASN A 5 -20.26 -25.94 -28.64
CA ASN A 5 -19.91 -25.71 -27.24
C ASN A 5 -18.44 -26.06 -27.04
N VAL A 6 -17.57 -25.05 -27.12
CA VAL A 6 -16.17 -25.18 -26.70
C VAL A 6 -16.15 -25.25 -25.18
N ARG A 7 -15.63 -26.33 -24.59
CA ARG A 7 -15.49 -26.42 -23.14
C ARG A 7 -14.28 -25.58 -22.72
N LEU A 8 -14.37 -24.95 -21.56
CA LEU A 8 -13.29 -24.10 -21.03
C LEU A 8 -11.96 -24.87 -20.97
N LEU A 9 -11.99 -26.13 -20.55
CA LEU A 9 -10.80 -26.98 -20.43
C LEU A 9 -10.16 -27.38 -21.77
N ASP A 10 -10.87 -27.19 -22.89
CA ASP A 10 -10.35 -27.47 -24.23
C ASP A 10 -9.49 -26.30 -24.75
N LEU A 11 -9.49 -25.16 -24.05
CA LEU A 11 -8.70 -23.98 -24.43
C LEU A 11 -7.20 -24.20 -24.12
N PRO A 12 -6.30 -23.58 -24.91
CA PRO A 12 -4.86 -23.52 -24.58
C PRO A 12 -4.57 -22.79 -23.26
N ASP A 13 -3.43 -23.11 -22.64
CA ASP A 13 -3.02 -22.55 -21.35
C ASP A 13 -2.93 -21.02 -21.36
N GLU A 14 -2.46 -20.46 -22.47
CA GLU A 14 -2.32 -19.01 -22.65
C GLU A 14 -3.67 -18.31 -22.58
N ILE A 15 -4.70 -18.91 -23.19
CA ILE A 15 -6.06 -18.38 -23.18
C ILE A 15 -6.67 -18.53 -21.80
N LEU A 16 -6.46 -19.68 -21.14
CA LEU A 16 -6.91 -19.89 -19.76
C LEU A 16 -6.29 -18.87 -18.81
N LEU A 17 -4.99 -18.62 -18.89
CA LEU A 17 -4.31 -17.62 -18.06
C LEU A 17 -4.84 -16.21 -18.32
N ILE A 18 -5.13 -15.85 -19.58
CA ILE A 18 -5.75 -14.56 -19.91
C ILE A 18 -7.13 -14.44 -19.23
N ILE A 19 -7.94 -15.50 -19.27
CA ILE A 19 -9.26 -15.52 -18.62
C ILE A 19 -9.10 -15.42 -17.10
N LEU A 20 -8.27 -16.26 -16.48
CA LEU A 20 -8.04 -16.26 -15.04
C LEU A 20 -7.56 -14.90 -14.54
N LYS A 21 -6.64 -14.24 -15.26
CA LYS A 21 -6.14 -12.89 -14.92
C LYS A 21 -7.21 -11.79 -14.93
N LYS A 22 -8.38 -12.03 -15.52
CA LYS A 22 -9.52 -11.12 -15.49
C LYS A 22 -10.44 -11.36 -14.28
N LEU A 23 -10.29 -12.49 -13.59
CA LEU A 23 -11.08 -12.85 -12.42
C LEU A 23 -10.39 -12.41 -11.12
N ASN A 24 -11.15 -12.36 -10.03
CA ASN A 24 -10.57 -12.23 -8.70
C ASN A 24 -9.82 -13.53 -8.37
N ASN A 25 -8.55 -13.40 -7.99
CA ASN A 25 -7.71 -14.57 -7.80
C ASN A 25 -8.02 -15.37 -6.54
N ILE A 26 -8.50 -14.75 -5.48
CA ILE A 26 -8.94 -15.45 -4.28
C ILE A 26 -10.14 -16.34 -4.61
N ASP A 27 -11.12 -15.81 -5.36
CA ASP A 27 -12.30 -16.59 -5.78
C ASP A 27 -11.92 -17.80 -6.65
N VAL A 28 -10.99 -17.62 -7.59
CA VAL A 28 -10.47 -18.70 -8.44
C VAL A 28 -9.75 -19.75 -7.62
N LEU A 29 -8.77 -19.34 -6.80
CA LEU A 29 -7.99 -20.25 -5.97
C LEU A 29 -8.88 -21.06 -5.03
N TYR A 30 -9.88 -20.40 -4.44
CA TYR A 30 -10.85 -21.05 -3.57
C TYR A 30 -11.73 -22.03 -4.34
N SER A 31 -12.19 -21.65 -5.54
CA SER A 31 -13.02 -22.51 -6.39
C SER A 31 -12.28 -23.75 -6.87
N LEU A 32 -10.96 -23.68 -7.01
CA LEU A 32 -10.14 -24.80 -7.48
C LEU A 32 -9.73 -25.77 -6.37
N LEU A 33 -9.84 -25.39 -5.10
CA LEU A 33 -9.33 -26.17 -3.95
C LEU A 33 -9.83 -27.62 -3.93
N ASP A 34 -11.06 -27.86 -4.38
CA ASP A 34 -11.71 -29.18 -4.36
C ASP A 34 -11.99 -29.75 -5.78
N VAL A 35 -11.54 -29.09 -6.85
CA VAL A 35 -11.89 -29.44 -8.24
C VAL A 35 -11.00 -30.56 -8.83
N ASN A 36 -9.90 -30.94 -8.15
CA ASN A 36 -8.98 -32.01 -8.55
C ASN A 36 -8.59 -31.94 -10.05
N ASN A 37 -8.27 -30.74 -10.53
CA ASN A 37 -7.84 -30.52 -11.90
C ASN A 37 -6.39 -30.05 -11.92
N GLY A 38 -5.48 -31.02 -12.05
CA GLY A 38 -4.04 -30.75 -11.97
C GLY A 38 -3.55 -29.68 -12.95
N ARG A 39 -4.17 -29.55 -14.13
CA ARG A 39 -3.81 -28.51 -15.10
C ARG A 39 -4.18 -27.12 -14.59
N LEU A 40 -5.43 -26.94 -14.14
CA LEU A 40 -5.86 -25.66 -13.55
C LEU A 40 -5.12 -25.35 -12.25
N ASP A 41 -4.80 -26.35 -11.45
CA ASP A 41 -4.05 -26.19 -10.20
C ASP A 41 -2.63 -25.68 -10.44
N ILE A 42 -1.98 -26.14 -11.52
CA ILE A 42 -0.66 -25.66 -11.94
C ILE A 42 -0.78 -24.20 -12.40
N LEU A 43 -1.73 -23.91 -13.29
CA LEU A 43 -1.93 -22.54 -13.81
C LEU A 43 -2.27 -21.54 -12.71
N ALA A 44 -3.09 -21.95 -11.73
CA ALA A 44 -3.48 -21.09 -10.62
C ALA A 44 -2.36 -20.89 -9.59
N GLN A 45 -1.31 -21.70 -9.60
CA GLN A 45 -0.13 -21.52 -8.75
C GLN A 45 0.98 -20.75 -9.45
N GLU A 46 0.84 -20.43 -10.75
CA GLU A 46 1.84 -19.64 -11.45
C GLU A 46 2.01 -18.26 -10.81
N ASN A 47 3.28 -17.84 -10.76
CA ASN A 47 3.66 -16.54 -10.21
C ASN A 47 2.90 -15.38 -10.87
N THR A 48 2.57 -15.48 -12.17
CA THR A 48 1.82 -14.43 -12.86
C THR A 48 0.38 -14.26 -12.37
N PHE A 49 -0.16 -15.22 -11.62
CA PHE A 49 -1.50 -15.19 -11.06
C PHE A 49 -1.51 -14.94 -9.55
N THR A 50 -0.53 -15.48 -8.82
CA THR A 50 -0.46 -15.42 -7.35
C THR A 50 0.40 -14.28 -6.82
N ASN A 51 1.09 -13.52 -7.67
CA ASN A 51 1.95 -12.42 -7.23
C ASN A 51 1.20 -11.28 -6.53
N ILE A 52 -0.06 -11.03 -6.88
CA ILE A 52 -0.88 -9.94 -6.31
C ILE A 52 -2.17 -10.52 -5.77
N LEU A 53 -2.29 -10.73 -4.45
CA LEU A 53 -3.50 -11.28 -3.85
C LEU A 53 -4.48 -10.17 -3.43
N LYS A 54 -5.71 -10.21 -3.95
CA LYS A 54 -6.74 -9.19 -3.73
C LYS A 54 -7.87 -9.71 -2.84
N PHE A 55 -7.88 -9.29 -1.57
CA PHE A 55 -8.88 -9.65 -0.57
C PHE A 55 -9.97 -8.56 -0.47
N PRO A 56 -11.09 -8.66 -1.22
CA PRO A 56 -12.23 -7.79 -1.06
C PRO A 56 -12.82 -7.83 0.34
N HIS A 57 -13.43 -6.71 0.75
CA HIS A 57 -14.10 -6.55 2.05
C HIS A 57 -15.25 -7.56 2.29
N ARG A 58 -15.79 -8.18 1.24
CA ARG A 58 -16.98 -9.04 1.32
C ARG A 58 -16.71 -10.46 1.81
N TYR A 59 -15.46 -10.83 2.08
CA TYR A 59 -15.16 -12.18 2.56
C TYR A 59 -15.47 -12.36 4.03
N THR A 60 -16.09 -13.51 4.34
CA THR A 60 -16.36 -13.93 5.71
C THR A 60 -15.07 -14.41 6.38
N TYR A 61 -15.03 -14.35 7.72
CA TYR A 61 -13.91 -14.90 8.48
C TYR A 61 -13.63 -16.36 8.14
N ALA A 62 -14.68 -17.18 7.98
CA ALA A 62 -14.54 -18.59 7.65
C ALA A 62 -13.84 -18.80 6.30
N LEU A 63 -14.15 -17.98 5.29
CA LEU A 63 -13.49 -18.06 3.99
C LEU A 63 -12.02 -17.67 4.10
N ILE A 64 -11.72 -16.58 4.80
CA ILE A 64 -10.34 -16.13 5.02
C ILE A 64 -9.54 -17.19 5.78
N ASP A 65 -10.13 -17.79 6.82
CA ASP A 65 -9.46 -18.81 7.63
C ASP A 65 -9.13 -20.05 6.80
N ARG A 66 -10.10 -20.53 6.02
CA ARG A 66 -9.87 -21.64 5.11
C ARG A 66 -8.80 -21.31 4.08
N PHE A 67 -8.82 -20.10 3.51
CA PHE A 67 -7.80 -19.65 2.58
C PHE A 67 -6.40 -19.59 3.22
N CYS A 68 -6.31 -19.10 4.46
CA CYS A 68 -5.07 -19.04 5.23
C CYS A 68 -4.50 -20.42 5.56
N ILE A 69 -5.36 -21.42 5.79
CA ILE A 69 -4.94 -22.77 6.16
C ILE A 69 -4.61 -23.60 4.93
N ASP A 70 -5.46 -23.57 3.90
CA ASP A 70 -5.40 -24.54 2.81
C ASP A 70 -4.64 -24.04 1.57
N ILE A 71 -4.67 -22.72 1.31
CA ILE A 71 -4.18 -22.14 0.05
C ILE A 71 -2.89 -21.35 0.25
N LEU A 72 -2.87 -20.40 1.20
CA LEU A 72 -1.71 -19.53 1.40
C LEU A 72 -0.39 -20.30 1.59
N PRO A 73 -0.30 -21.38 2.38
CA PRO A 73 0.94 -22.14 2.54
C PRO A 73 1.49 -22.71 1.23
N ARG A 74 0.66 -22.92 0.21
CA ARG A 74 1.07 -23.47 -1.09
C ARG A 74 1.63 -22.39 -2.02
N ILE A 75 1.15 -21.15 -1.92
CA ILE A 75 1.45 -20.07 -2.87
C ILE A 75 2.28 -18.91 -2.29
N HIS A 76 2.52 -18.89 -0.98
CA HIS A 76 3.15 -17.76 -0.28
C HIS A 76 4.47 -17.28 -0.89
N HIS A 77 5.28 -18.20 -1.40
CA HIS A 77 6.57 -17.89 -2.01
C HIS A 77 6.44 -17.07 -3.30
N ASN A 78 5.28 -17.06 -3.95
CA ASN A 78 5.04 -16.25 -5.15
C ASN A 78 4.44 -14.88 -4.83
N VAL A 79 3.89 -14.68 -3.63
CA VAL A 79 3.16 -13.45 -3.28
C VAL A 79 4.13 -12.29 -3.12
N LYS A 80 3.93 -11.24 -3.92
CA LYS A 80 4.70 -9.99 -3.89
C LYS A 80 3.90 -8.81 -3.36
N CYS A 81 2.59 -8.84 -3.55
CA CYS A 81 1.69 -7.75 -3.22
C CYS A 81 0.42 -8.26 -2.55
N PHE A 82 0.04 -7.60 -1.46
CA PHE A 82 -1.27 -7.76 -0.83
C PHE A 82 -2.12 -6.53 -1.02
N ILE A 83 -3.34 -6.74 -1.48
CA ILE A 83 -4.39 -5.73 -1.64
C ILE A 83 -5.51 -6.17 -0.68
N THR A 84 -5.59 -5.57 0.50
CA THR A 84 -6.39 -6.12 1.61
C THR A 84 -7.13 -5.06 2.42
N HIS A 85 -8.23 -5.48 3.05
CA HIS A 85 -8.85 -4.76 4.14
C HIS A 85 -8.07 -4.99 5.46
N PRO A 86 -7.96 -3.99 6.37
CA PRO A 86 -7.28 -4.14 7.66
C PRO A 86 -7.72 -5.37 8.46
N PHE A 87 -9.01 -5.68 8.40
CA PHE A 87 -9.62 -6.82 9.07
C PHE A 87 -9.02 -8.19 8.69
N CYS A 88 -8.66 -8.37 7.42
CA CYS A 88 -8.10 -9.62 6.93
C CYS A 88 -6.58 -9.69 7.16
N MET A 89 -5.94 -8.52 7.25
CA MET A 89 -4.49 -8.36 7.28
C MET A 89 -3.83 -9.19 8.39
N LYS A 90 -4.36 -9.13 9.62
CA LYS A 90 -3.80 -9.91 10.74
C LYS A 90 -3.78 -11.40 10.43
N ARG A 91 -4.88 -11.97 9.93
CA ARG A 91 -4.97 -13.42 9.67
C ARG A 91 -4.02 -13.83 8.54
N ILE A 92 -4.04 -13.08 7.43
CA ILE A 92 -3.18 -13.31 6.26
C ILE A 92 -1.71 -13.25 6.66
N LEU A 93 -1.31 -12.18 7.34
CA LEU A 93 0.09 -11.99 7.73
C LEU A 93 0.54 -12.99 8.79
N LEU A 94 -0.36 -13.61 9.56
CA LEU A 94 0.00 -14.66 10.52
C LEU A 94 0.05 -16.06 9.91
N ALA A 95 -0.63 -16.29 8.79
CA ALA A 95 -0.79 -17.63 8.20
C ALA A 95 0.55 -18.30 7.82
N THR A 96 1.49 -17.55 7.25
CA THR A 96 2.77 -18.09 6.76
C THR A 96 3.77 -16.97 6.46
N ASP A 97 5.04 -17.31 6.21
CA ASP A 97 6.09 -16.37 5.79
C ASP A 97 5.91 -15.98 4.33
N TYR A 98 6.13 -14.70 4.01
CA TYR A 98 6.03 -14.20 2.63
C TYR A 98 7.37 -13.63 2.19
N PRO A 99 8.34 -14.47 1.77
CA PRO A 99 9.72 -14.03 1.53
C PRO A 99 9.86 -12.98 0.42
N ASN A 100 8.88 -12.91 -0.49
CA ASN A 100 8.89 -12.01 -1.64
C ASN A 100 7.90 -10.85 -1.51
N LEU A 101 7.24 -10.68 -0.36
CA LEU A 101 6.26 -9.62 -0.16
C LEU A 101 6.94 -8.27 -0.02
N THR A 102 6.82 -7.44 -1.05
CA THR A 102 7.42 -6.09 -1.10
C THR A 102 6.38 -4.97 -1.14
N GLU A 103 5.13 -5.30 -1.41
CA GLU A 103 4.06 -4.32 -1.64
C GLU A 103 2.84 -4.61 -0.77
N LEU A 104 2.27 -3.54 -0.21
CA LEU A 104 1.05 -3.61 0.59
C LEU A 104 0.13 -2.46 0.23
N GLU A 105 -1.12 -2.79 -0.08
CA GLU A 105 -2.21 -1.84 -0.31
C GLU A 105 -3.34 -2.14 0.67
N ILE A 106 -3.70 -1.14 1.48
CA ILE A 106 -4.71 -1.26 2.53
C ILE A 106 -5.89 -0.34 2.20
N PHE A 107 -7.06 -0.92 1.97
CA PHE A 107 -8.30 -0.19 1.70
C PHE A 107 -9.09 0.06 2.97
N HIS A 108 -9.82 1.16 3.01
CA HIS A 108 -10.58 1.57 4.19
C HIS A 108 -9.68 1.66 5.43
N PHE A 109 -8.49 2.23 5.24
CA PHE A 109 -7.54 2.48 6.31
C PHE A 109 -8.19 3.39 7.36
N LYS A 110 -8.18 2.94 8.62
CA LYS A 110 -8.61 3.69 9.81
C LYS A 110 -7.52 3.64 10.87
N GLN A 111 -7.30 4.74 11.59
CA GLN A 111 -6.19 4.87 12.55
C GLN A 111 -6.19 3.75 13.58
N GLY A 112 -7.28 3.61 14.34
CA GLY A 112 -7.34 2.67 15.48
C GLY A 112 -7.16 1.21 15.07
N ILE A 113 -7.79 0.80 13.96
CA ILE A 113 -7.78 -0.61 13.53
C ILE A 113 -6.43 -0.99 12.92
N THR A 114 -5.89 -0.14 12.05
CA THR A 114 -4.74 -0.56 11.23
C THR A 114 -3.44 -0.52 12.02
N PHE A 115 -3.29 0.46 12.91
CA PHE A 115 -2.05 0.63 13.65
C PHE A 115 -1.83 -0.49 14.67
N ASP A 116 -2.90 -0.93 15.34
CA ASP A 116 -2.87 -2.09 16.23
C ASP A 116 -2.42 -3.35 15.49
N TYR A 117 -2.92 -3.57 14.26
CA TYR A 117 -2.52 -4.74 13.48
C TYR A 117 -1.08 -4.68 13.00
N LEU A 118 -0.59 -3.53 12.52
CA LEU A 118 0.81 -3.39 12.13
C LEU A 118 1.75 -3.65 13.30
N THR A 119 1.41 -3.10 14.47
CA THR A 119 2.18 -3.30 15.70
C THR A 119 2.21 -4.77 16.11
N ILE A 120 1.04 -5.45 16.13
CA ILE A 120 0.95 -6.87 16.46
C ILE A 120 1.72 -7.75 15.47
N VAL A 121 1.65 -7.46 14.17
CA VAL A 121 2.35 -8.27 13.17
C VAL A 121 3.87 -8.11 13.30
N SER A 122 4.36 -6.90 13.60
CA SER A 122 5.80 -6.69 13.75
C SER A 122 6.44 -7.44 14.91
N SER A 123 5.73 -7.59 16.03
CA SER A 123 6.26 -8.37 17.16
C SER A 123 6.36 -9.85 16.82
N LEU A 124 5.65 -10.30 15.79
CA LEU A 124 5.60 -11.69 15.37
C LEU A 124 6.51 -11.96 14.16
N ARG A 125 6.82 -10.96 13.34
CA ARG A 125 7.55 -11.11 12.07
C ARG A 125 8.45 -9.91 11.78
N SER A 126 9.70 -9.97 12.25
CA SER A 126 10.69 -8.90 12.04
C SER A 126 11.01 -8.64 10.56
N SER A 127 10.96 -9.68 9.73
CA SER A 127 11.19 -9.57 8.27
C SER A 127 10.17 -8.70 7.56
N PHE A 128 8.94 -8.62 8.06
CA PHE A 128 7.86 -7.85 7.43
C PHE A 128 8.18 -6.34 7.36
N GLN A 129 8.75 -5.77 8.44
CA GLN A 129 9.16 -4.37 8.47
C GLN A 129 10.27 -4.03 7.47
N GLU A 130 11.09 -5.02 7.13
CA GLU A 130 12.27 -4.86 6.28
C GLU A 130 11.96 -5.15 4.80
N GLN A 131 10.92 -5.93 4.49
CA GLN A 131 10.63 -6.34 3.12
C GLN A 131 9.72 -5.36 2.38
N ILE A 132 8.80 -4.69 3.07
CA ILE A 132 7.88 -3.74 2.41
C ILE A 132 8.63 -2.51 1.94
N THR A 133 8.62 -2.31 0.61
CA THR A 133 9.19 -1.13 -0.04
C THR A 133 8.12 -0.19 -0.57
N ASN A 134 6.92 -0.69 -0.87
CA ASN A 134 5.82 0.10 -1.42
C ASN A 134 4.58 -0.07 -0.54
N LEU A 135 4.08 1.05 0.00
CA LEU A 135 2.87 1.06 0.83
C LEU A 135 1.85 2.03 0.25
N THR A 136 0.65 1.52 -0.01
CA THR A 136 -0.51 2.33 -0.38
C THR A 136 -1.58 2.21 0.70
N LEU A 137 -2.02 3.34 1.24
CA LEU A 137 -3.11 3.43 2.20
C LEU A 137 -4.24 4.24 1.56
N ILE A 138 -5.41 3.63 1.44
CA ILE A 138 -6.63 4.27 0.98
C ILE A 138 -7.50 4.53 2.20
N ASN A 139 -7.43 5.77 2.66
CA ASN A 139 -8.06 6.30 3.85
C ASN A 139 -9.52 6.69 3.57
N ASP A 140 -10.43 6.01 4.25
CA ASP A 140 -11.87 6.25 4.19
C ASP A 140 -12.41 6.71 5.56
N ASP A 141 -11.53 7.17 6.45
CA ASP A 141 -11.87 7.59 7.80
C ASP A 141 -12.56 8.96 7.78
N LYS A 142 -13.89 8.92 7.65
CA LYS A 142 -14.76 10.10 7.68
C LYS A 142 -15.03 10.62 9.09
N ASP A 143 -14.86 9.76 10.09
CA ASP A 143 -15.36 9.99 11.45
C ASP A 143 -14.38 10.83 12.29
N GLU A 144 -13.11 10.94 11.88
CA GLU A 144 -12.04 11.58 12.65
C GLU A 144 -11.62 13.01 12.21
N MET A 145 -12.46 13.74 11.47
CA MET A 145 -12.11 15.11 11.01
C MET A 145 -11.71 16.09 12.12
N ILE A 146 -12.20 15.90 13.35
CA ILE A 146 -12.10 16.91 14.42
C ILE A 146 -11.14 16.46 15.54
N VAL A 147 -10.99 15.16 15.78
CA VAL A 147 -10.12 14.65 16.86
C VAL A 147 -8.70 14.45 16.34
N SER A 148 -8.07 15.63 16.16
CA SER A 148 -6.64 15.88 16.12
C SER A 148 -5.90 15.38 14.88
N LEU A 149 -5.87 16.20 13.83
CA LEU A 149 -4.84 16.16 12.76
C LEU A 149 -3.43 15.91 13.29
N LYS A 150 -3.11 16.45 14.47
CA LYS A 150 -1.85 16.21 15.20
C LYS A 150 -1.72 14.74 15.63
N ASN A 151 -2.77 14.14 16.18
CA ASN A 151 -2.82 12.71 16.55
C ASN A 151 -2.59 11.85 15.31
N TYR A 152 -3.30 12.11 14.22
CA TYR A 152 -3.13 11.34 12.99
C TYR A 152 -1.72 11.48 12.41
N THR A 153 -1.21 12.71 12.33
CA THR A 153 0.15 12.99 11.84
C THR A 153 1.21 12.30 12.71
N THR A 154 1.09 12.40 14.04
CA THR A 154 2.09 11.86 14.97
C THR A 154 1.99 10.33 15.10
N ASN A 155 0.78 9.80 15.26
CA ASN A 155 0.57 8.40 15.65
C ASN A 155 0.32 7.47 14.46
N VAL A 156 0.05 8.02 13.28
CA VAL A 156 -0.12 7.22 12.06
C VAL A 156 1.04 7.50 11.10
N TYR A 157 1.10 8.70 10.54
CA TYR A 157 2.01 8.97 9.42
C TYR A 157 3.49 8.87 9.83
N SER A 158 3.90 9.50 10.94
CA SER A 158 5.27 9.37 11.43
C SER A 158 5.64 7.93 11.75
N HIS A 159 4.73 7.19 12.38
CA HIS A 159 4.99 5.81 12.73
C HIS A 159 5.11 4.89 11.52
N ILE A 160 4.33 5.08 10.46
CA ILE A 160 4.46 4.33 9.21
C ILE A 160 5.89 4.47 8.65
N LEU A 161 6.42 5.69 8.61
CA LEU A 161 7.77 5.96 8.11
C LEU A 161 8.86 5.30 8.97
N ILE A 162 8.66 5.23 10.28
CA ILE A 162 9.61 4.60 11.20
C ILE A 162 9.50 3.07 11.15
N PHE A 163 8.28 2.56 11.00
CA PHE A 163 7.97 1.13 11.05
C PHE A 163 8.54 0.38 9.85
N PHE A 164 8.39 0.92 8.64
CA PHE A 164 8.88 0.28 7.42
C PHE A 164 10.27 0.78 7.07
N LYS A 165 11.30 0.03 7.48
CA LYS A 165 12.71 0.46 7.40
C LYS A 165 13.18 0.71 5.97
N ASN A 166 12.66 -0.06 5.01
CA ASN A 166 13.05 -0.02 3.61
C ASN A 166 11.99 0.61 2.70
N LEU A 167 11.04 1.37 3.27
CA LEU A 167 9.98 2.02 2.52
C LEU A 167 10.55 3.03 1.52
N LYS A 168 10.33 2.79 0.23
CA LYS A 168 10.75 3.66 -0.88
C LYS A 168 9.59 4.50 -1.41
N GLU A 169 8.39 3.93 -1.40
CA GLU A 169 7.19 4.57 -1.93
C GLU A 169 6.06 4.52 -0.90
N LEU A 170 5.52 5.69 -0.58
CA LEU A 170 4.36 5.84 0.30
C LEU A 170 3.28 6.62 -0.43
N SER A 171 2.10 6.02 -0.55
CA SER A 171 0.90 6.64 -1.09
C SER A 171 -0.19 6.63 -0.04
N ILE A 172 -0.65 7.79 0.39
CA ILE A 172 -1.76 7.95 1.32
C ILE A 172 -2.82 8.78 0.60
N THR A 173 -3.90 8.11 0.25
CA THR A 173 -4.96 8.64 -0.60
C THR A 173 -6.31 8.40 0.04
N GLY A 174 -7.37 8.95 -0.55
CA GLY A 174 -8.72 8.67 -0.14
C GLY A 174 -9.65 8.83 -1.34
N PRO A 175 -10.76 8.09 -1.40
CA PRO A 175 -11.70 8.12 -2.52
C PRO A 175 -12.59 9.37 -2.51
N TYR A 176 -12.56 10.13 -1.42
CA TYR A 176 -13.34 11.33 -1.22
C TYR A 176 -12.52 12.59 -1.48
N PRO A 177 -13.18 13.74 -1.75
CA PRO A 177 -12.50 15.03 -1.78
C PRO A 177 -11.64 15.24 -0.53
N ILE A 178 -10.55 16.00 -0.69
CA ILE A 178 -9.51 16.26 0.33
C ILE A 178 -10.10 16.68 1.69
N SER A 179 -11.31 17.24 1.69
CA SER A 179 -12.05 17.65 2.89
C SER A 179 -12.45 16.52 3.84
N MET A 180 -12.43 15.25 3.45
CA MET A 180 -13.07 14.17 4.23
C MET A 180 -12.13 13.27 5.03
N TYR A 181 -10.81 13.45 4.96
CA TYR A 181 -9.85 12.69 5.77
C TYR A 181 -8.67 13.56 6.23
N PRO A 182 -8.01 13.25 7.36
CA PRO A 182 -7.03 14.14 7.97
C PRO A 182 -5.76 14.27 7.12
N GLY A 183 -5.58 15.44 6.52
CA GLY A 183 -4.32 15.80 5.85
C GLY A 183 -3.15 15.89 6.84
N LEU A 184 -1.94 15.65 6.35
CA LEU A 184 -0.71 15.83 7.14
C LEU A 184 -0.59 17.29 7.59
N SER A 185 -0.31 17.49 8.88
CA SER A 185 0.07 18.80 9.41
C SER A 185 1.35 18.72 10.24
N LEU A 186 2.39 19.33 9.72
CA LEU A 186 3.74 19.35 10.30
C LEU A 186 3.97 20.54 11.21
N ARG A 187 3.06 21.52 11.24
CA ARG A 187 3.15 22.73 12.09
C ARG A 187 3.43 22.44 13.57
N TYR A 188 3.01 21.28 14.07
CA TYR A 188 3.15 20.88 15.47
C TYR A 188 4.21 19.81 15.72
N LEU A 189 4.99 19.44 14.69
CA LEU A 189 5.99 18.38 14.78
C LEU A 189 7.41 18.95 14.69
N PRO A 190 8.34 18.52 15.56
CA PRO A 190 9.77 18.73 15.35
C PRO A 190 10.19 18.14 14.01
N SER A 191 11.10 18.80 13.28
CA SER A 191 11.58 18.34 11.96
C SER A 191 12.16 16.92 11.97
N THR A 192 12.63 16.45 13.12
CA THR A 192 13.20 15.11 13.31
C THR A 192 12.15 13.99 13.37
N THR A 193 10.88 14.29 13.67
CA THR A 193 9.85 13.27 13.93
C THR A 193 9.19 12.70 12.68
N PHE A 194 9.28 13.40 11.54
CA PHE A 194 8.74 12.94 10.26
C PHE A 194 9.88 12.79 9.26
N SER A 195 10.64 11.70 9.38
CA SER A 195 11.79 11.44 8.53
C SER A 195 11.82 10.00 8.04
N SER A 196 12.38 9.80 6.86
CA SER A 196 12.69 8.47 6.33
C SER A 196 14.01 8.52 5.58
N PRO A 197 14.94 7.57 5.83
CA PRO A 197 16.21 7.50 5.14
C PRO A 197 16.12 6.81 3.77
N THR A 198 14.96 6.27 3.41
CA THR A 198 14.76 5.38 2.25
C THR A 198 13.66 5.86 1.31
N LEU A 199 12.73 6.70 1.79
CA LEU A 199 11.62 7.20 1.02
C LEU A 199 12.08 8.07 -0.15
N THR A 200 11.64 7.72 -1.35
CA THR A 200 11.95 8.40 -2.62
C THR A 200 10.70 8.98 -3.28
N HIS A 201 9.55 8.35 -3.07
CA HIS A 201 8.25 8.78 -3.62
C HIS A 201 7.26 8.95 -2.48
N LEU A 202 6.63 10.12 -2.42
CA LEU A 202 5.56 10.42 -1.47
C LEU A 202 4.36 10.99 -2.21
N TYR A 203 3.21 10.33 -2.08
CA TYR A 203 1.91 10.85 -2.45
C TYR A 203 1.06 11.00 -1.19
N ILE A 204 0.68 12.24 -0.85
CA ILE A 204 0.00 12.52 0.41
C ILE A 204 -0.88 13.76 0.34
N ASN A 205 -1.94 13.78 1.14
CA ASN A 205 -2.71 15.00 1.39
C ASN A 205 -2.09 15.83 2.52
N VAL A 206 -1.95 17.13 2.31
CA VAL A 206 -1.46 18.08 3.32
C VAL A 206 -2.52 19.11 3.65
N LYS A 207 -2.51 19.62 4.89
CA LYS A 207 -3.51 20.60 5.33
C LYS A 207 -3.29 21.98 4.71
N THR A 208 -2.05 22.44 4.70
CA THR A 208 -1.67 23.79 4.21
C THR A 208 -0.50 23.74 3.24
N PHE A 209 -0.27 24.84 2.51
CA PHE A 209 0.93 24.98 1.67
C PHE A 209 2.22 24.94 2.50
N ASP A 210 2.23 25.53 3.70
CA ASP A 210 3.40 25.48 4.60
C ASP A 210 3.77 24.03 4.99
N ASP A 211 2.76 23.17 5.21
CA ASP A 211 2.99 21.75 5.46
C ASP A 211 3.69 21.05 4.28
N CYS A 212 3.40 21.45 3.04
CA CYS A 212 4.13 20.99 1.86
C CYS A 212 5.60 21.44 1.90
N LEU A 213 5.85 22.71 2.23
CA LEU A 213 7.22 23.23 2.30
C LEU A 213 8.04 22.56 3.41
N TYR A 214 7.40 22.23 4.54
CA TYR A 214 8.05 21.45 5.60
C TYR A 214 8.46 20.05 5.15
N LEU A 215 7.77 19.42 4.19
CA LEU A 215 8.22 18.14 3.63
C LEU A 215 9.52 18.28 2.79
N LEU A 216 9.80 19.50 2.32
CA LEU A 216 10.95 19.83 1.47
C LEU A 216 12.12 20.45 2.25
N ASP A 217 12.02 20.59 3.57
CA ASP A 217 13.05 21.20 4.43
C ASP A 217 14.31 20.34 4.67
N GLY A 218 14.41 19.20 3.97
CA GLY A 218 15.51 18.26 4.10
C GLY A 218 15.26 17.12 5.11
N ARG A 219 14.09 17.03 5.74
CA ARG A 219 13.72 15.85 6.58
C ARG A 219 13.53 14.55 5.78
N LEU A 220 13.19 14.65 4.50
CA LEU A 220 13.09 13.52 3.56
C LEU A 220 14.20 13.59 2.50
N ARG A 221 15.45 13.38 2.92
CA ARG A 221 16.65 13.65 2.09
C ARG A 221 16.75 12.88 0.77
N LYS A 222 16.06 11.75 0.65
CA LYS A 222 16.06 10.92 -0.57
C LYS A 222 14.82 11.13 -1.45
N LEU A 223 13.91 12.03 -1.05
CA LEU A 223 12.69 12.29 -1.79
C LEU A 223 13.02 12.88 -3.15
N THR A 224 12.65 12.17 -4.22
CA THR A 224 12.81 12.61 -5.61
C THR A 224 11.48 13.02 -6.22
N THR A 225 10.38 12.43 -5.73
CA THR A 225 9.03 12.67 -6.26
C THR A 225 8.09 12.98 -5.10
N LEU A 226 7.54 14.19 -5.10
CA LEU A 226 6.51 14.63 -4.17
C LEU A 226 5.24 14.98 -4.94
N CYS A 227 4.18 14.22 -4.71
CA CYS A 227 2.85 14.52 -5.19
C CYS A 227 2.00 14.90 -3.99
N VAL A 228 1.43 16.11 -3.98
CA VAL A 228 0.62 16.59 -2.85
C VAL A 228 -0.73 17.08 -3.31
N ASN A 229 -1.75 16.77 -2.53
CA ASN A 229 -3.02 17.45 -2.61
C ASN A 229 -3.17 18.36 -1.39
N ILE A 230 -3.41 19.65 -1.63
CA ILE A 230 -3.44 20.67 -0.58
C ILE A 230 -4.89 21.00 -0.25
N TYR A 231 -5.27 20.93 1.02
CA TYR A 231 -6.64 21.19 1.46
C TYR A 231 -7.01 22.68 1.42
N SER A 232 -6.17 23.52 2.04
CA SER A 232 -6.34 24.97 2.05
C SER A 232 -5.06 25.64 1.61
N ILE A 233 -5.19 26.59 0.70
CA ILE A 233 -4.18 27.62 0.46
C ILE A 233 -4.77 28.88 1.07
N ASP A 234 -4.41 29.17 2.32
CA ASP A 234 -4.86 30.39 2.97
C ASP A 234 -4.29 31.60 2.21
N GLU A 235 -5.13 32.62 1.97
CA GLU A 235 -4.74 33.87 1.30
C GLU A 235 -3.60 34.63 2.02
N TYR A 236 -3.35 34.28 3.28
CA TYR A 236 -2.29 34.86 4.12
C TYR A 236 -1.02 34.01 4.17
N SER A 237 -0.86 33.01 3.29
CA SER A 237 0.39 32.26 3.16
C SER A 237 1.51 33.23 2.78
N THR A 238 2.18 33.72 3.83
CA THR A 238 3.31 34.63 3.78
C THR A 238 4.33 34.10 2.80
N ILE A 239 4.81 34.97 1.93
CA ILE A 239 5.95 34.75 1.03
C ILE A 239 6.98 33.89 1.75
N VAL A 240 7.04 32.60 1.41
CA VAL A 240 8.07 31.72 1.94
C VAL A 240 9.30 31.96 1.09
N HIS A 241 10.30 32.62 1.67
CA HIS A 241 11.61 32.80 1.06
C HIS A 241 12.34 31.45 0.99
N ASN A 242 11.93 30.58 0.08
CA ASN A 242 12.72 29.43 -0.32
C ASN A 242 13.84 29.92 -1.24
N MET A 243 15.06 30.02 -0.71
CA MET A 243 16.26 30.12 -1.55
C MET A 243 16.49 28.77 -2.23
N LEU A 244 15.86 28.59 -3.39
CA LEU A 244 16.23 27.57 -4.36
C LEU A 244 17.57 27.97 -4.98
N THR A 245 18.66 27.33 -4.54
CA THR A 245 19.94 27.42 -5.23
C THR A 245 19.89 26.52 -6.46
N ILE A 246 19.50 27.09 -7.59
CA ILE A 246 19.60 26.42 -8.88
C ILE A 246 21.09 26.39 -9.23
N GLY A 247 21.73 25.24 -9.03
CA GLY A 247 23.10 25.00 -9.48
C GLY A 247 23.15 25.14 -11.00
N SER A 248 23.75 26.24 -11.48
CA SER A 248 24.06 26.37 -12.90
C SER A 248 25.10 25.31 -13.27
N PRO A 249 24.93 24.57 -14.38
CA PRO A 249 25.94 23.63 -14.82
C PRO A 249 27.23 24.41 -15.11
N ASN A 250 28.32 24.04 -14.42
CA ASN A 250 29.65 24.55 -14.67
C ASN A 250 29.95 24.47 -16.17
N LYS A 251 29.90 25.60 -16.87
CA LYS A 251 30.59 25.75 -18.15
C LYS A 251 32.07 25.57 -17.86
N ARG A 252 32.59 24.38 -18.17
CA ARG A 252 34.03 24.18 -18.33
C ARG A 252 34.51 25.15 -19.41
N SER A 253 35.13 26.24 -18.98
CA SER A 253 36.04 27.01 -19.81
C SER A 253 37.34 26.22 -19.90
N ASN A 254 37.58 25.58 -21.04
CA ASN A 254 38.94 25.21 -21.43
C ASN A 254 39.25 25.99 -22.70
N GLY A 255 40.33 26.76 -22.64
CA GLY A 255 40.99 27.35 -23.80
C GLY A 255 41.78 26.32 -24.59
#